data_AF-A0A1J9P6G7-F1
#
_entry.id   AF-A0A1J9P6G7-F1
#
_cell.length_a   1.000
_cell.length_b   1.000
_cell.length_c   1.000
_cell.angle_alpha   90.00
_cell.angle_beta   90.00
_cell.angle_gamma   90.00
#
_symmetry.space_group_name_H-M   'P 1'
#
loop_
_entity.id
_entity.type
_entity.pdbx_description
1 polymer ?
#
loop_
_entity_poly.entity_id
_entity_poly.type
_entity_poly.pdbx_seq_one_letter_code
_entity_poly.pdbx_strand_id
1 'polypeptide(L)'
;MANQRPGTPPPRYSIASASSEALLQQPLAPTEHSASEQFRHSQGLQQDQISDININNTGDDVDDDENTKSLHPQPRHRSRRRRTLLIRLLIASVIILALLLLLGIYKLVYNSRKRPEPPMPRKVMTNFPDPGLLEYNGTWYAFGTNPTSDDDGTKFHVPIATAVGGGRDDDDGGFFGEWKHTGRDALPELAMWETKRDHWAPDVLTRADGRHLLYYSGELDVWRRHYCIGVALSETADPLGPYKPEGTYLACPSEHGGGIHPSAITDTDGTIYLVYKGDGNSMNRYPSGSDSSECTNAIRPLRSTPLLLQQMKAGGLRADGEAVQILDRVEKEDGPLVEAPSLIRSAQGVYFLFYSSHCSNSRAYDVKYATAKEITGPYVKAGKPLLKTGDFGLLAPGGASVSKDGGKIAFHADCGEEGKCMWVAGVEIDGLEARIVPSPS
;
A
#
# COMPACT_ATOMS: atom_id res chain seq x y z
N MET A 1 -4.34 -56.25 -25.35
CA MET A 1 -3.13 -55.47 -25.77
C MET A 1 -3.66 -54.36 -26.68
N ALA A 2 -3.46 -53.06 -26.47
CA ALA A 2 -2.53 -52.33 -25.63
C ALA A 2 -3.17 -50.99 -25.18
N ASN A 3 -2.87 -50.60 -23.94
CA ASN A 3 -3.13 -49.28 -23.38
C ASN A 3 -2.35 -48.20 -24.15
N GLN A 4 -3.02 -47.13 -24.60
CA GLN A 4 -2.36 -45.86 -24.86
C GLN A 4 -2.54 -44.97 -23.62
N ARG A 5 -1.41 -44.65 -22.98
CA ARG A 5 -1.33 -43.66 -21.91
C ARG A 5 -1.62 -42.27 -22.50
N PRO A 6 -2.47 -41.44 -21.89
CA PRO A 6 -2.42 -40.00 -22.15
C PRO A 6 -1.09 -39.47 -21.62
N GLY A 7 -0.36 -38.76 -22.49
CA GLY A 7 0.89 -38.10 -22.14
C GLY A 7 0.71 -37.13 -20.98
N THR A 8 1.75 -37.03 -20.16
CA THR A 8 1.90 -36.02 -19.12
C THR A 8 1.59 -34.62 -19.65
N PRO A 9 0.73 -33.83 -18.98
CA PRO A 9 0.52 -32.43 -19.36
C PRO A 9 1.82 -31.63 -19.16
N PRO A 10 2.10 -30.63 -20.02
CA PRO A 10 3.26 -29.76 -19.84
C PRO A 10 3.06 -28.85 -18.61
N PRO A 11 4.13 -28.37 -17.96
CA PRO A 11 4.02 -27.47 -16.82
C PRO A 11 3.41 -26.14 -17.29
N ARG A 12 2.44 -25.59 -16.53
CA ARG A 12 1.85 -24.28 -16.79
C ARG A 12 1.83 -23.48 -15.50
N TYR A 13 2.34 -22.26 -15.59
CA TYR A 13 2.74 -21.40 -14.49
C TYR A 13 1.58 -20.57 -13.93
N SER A 14 1.59 -20.53 -12.60
CA SER A 14 0.98 -19.59 -11.66
C SER A 14 1.08 -18.12 -12.07
N ILE A 15 0.20 -17.30 -11.48
CA ILE A 15 0.52 -15.91 -11.14
C ILE A 15 1.57 -15.94 -10.02
N ALA A 16 2.75 -16.47 -10.31
CA ALA A 16 3.95 -16.32 -9.50
C ALA A 16 4.89 -15.44 -10.31
N SER A 17 5.39 -14.39 -9.65
CA SER A 17 6.47 -13.49 -10.07
C SER A 17 6.96 -13.72 -11.51
N ALA A 18 6.58 -12.83 -12.43
CA ALA A 18 7.31 -12.70 -13.67
C ALA A 18 8.77 -12.41 -13.30
N SER A 19 9.68 -13.31 -13.65
CA SER A 19 11.09 -13.18 -13.34
C SER A 19 11.66 -11.89 -13.95
N SER A 20 12.50 -11.21 -13.17
CA SER A 20 13.14 -9.92 -13.44
C SER A 20 13.90 -9.84 -14.79
N GLU A 21 14.19 -10.98 -15.42
CA GLU A 21 14.95 -11.08 -16.66
C GLU A 21 14.16 -10.62 -17.91
N ALA A 22 12.83 -10.74 -17.91
CA ALA A 22 12.00 -10.28 -19.03
C ALA A 22 11.88 -8.74 -19.13
N LEU A 23 12.27 -8.01 -18.08
CA LEU A 23 12.17 -6.55 -17.99
C LEU A 23 13.44 -5.81 -18.44
N LEU A 24 14.52 -6.52 -18.79
CA LEU A 24 15.85 -5.93 -19.04
C LEU A 24 16.30 -5.91 -20.51
N GLN A 25 15.49 -6.36 -21.48
CA GLN A 25 15.94 -6.44 -22.87
C GLN A 25 15.06 -5.65 -23.84
N GLN A 26 15.29 -4.34 -23.87
CA GLN A 26 15.18 -3.56 -25.11
C GLN A 26 16.34 -2.55 -25.17
N PRO A 27 17.30 -2.70 -26.09
CA PRO A 27 18.37 -1.72 -26.25
C PRO A 27 17.87 -0.50 -27.04
N LEU A 28 18.10 0.69 -26.47
CA LEU A 28 18.12 1.94 -27.22
C LEU A 28 19.34 1.95 -28.15
N ALA A 29 19.14 2.35 -29.41
CA ALA A 29 20.20 2.52 -30.39
C ALA A 29 21.21 3.63 -29.96
N PRO A 30 22.53 3.46 -30.19
CA PRO A 30 23.52 4.42 -29.75
C PRO A 30 23.77 5.52 -30.80
N THR A 31 23.82 6.77 -30.34
CA THR A 31 24.53 7.85 -31.03
C THR A 31 25.91 8.05 -30.41
N GLU A 32 26.91 8.05 -31.27
CA GLU A 32 28.32 8.25 -31.00
C GLU A 32 28.63 9.56 -30.26
N HIS A 33 29.58 9.54 -29.33
CA HIS A 33 30.79 10.36 -29.44
C HIS A 33 31.85 9.91 -28.42
N SER A 34 33.07 9.78 -28.93
CA SER A 34 34.27 9.41 -28.20
C SER A 34 34.82 10.61 -27.40
N ALA A 35 35.49 10.34 -26.28
CA ALA A 35 36.88 10.78 -26.04
C ALA A 35 37.39 10.44 -24.63
N SER A 36 38.49 9.67 -24.64
CA SER A 36 39.66 9.69 -23.75
C SER A 36 39.52 9.38 -22.25
N GLU A 37 40.07 8.21 -21.92
CA GLU A 37 40.59 7.81 -20.61
C GLU A 37 41.89 8.54 -20.23
N GLN A 38 42.27 8.28 -18.96
CA GLN A 38 43.61 8.18 -18.36
C GLN A 38 44.15 9.42 -17.65
N PHE A 39 44.25 9.29 -16.32
CA PHE A 39 45.56 9.15 -15.69
C PHE A 39 45.45 8.36 -14.37
N ARG A 40 46.30 7.34 -14.25
CA ARG A 40 46.55 6.51 -13.06
C ARG A 40 47.96 6.81 -12.59
N HIS A 41 48.16 7.15 -11.33
CA HIS A 41 49.37 6.92 -10.51
C HIS A 41 49.14 7.62 -9.16
N SER A 42 49.66 7.22 -8.01
CA SER A 42 50.28 6.00 -7.48
C SER A 42 50.75 6.41 -6.08
N GLN A 43 50.47 5.59 -5.07
CA GLN A 43 51.26 5.36 -3.85
C GLN A 43 51.68 6.52 -2.94
N GLY A 44 51.69 6.25 -1.63
CA GLY A 44 52.63 6.90 -0.71
C GLY A 44 52.11 7.10 0.69
N LEU A 45 52.43 6.15 1.56
CA LEU A 45 52.40 6.20 3.02
C LEU A 45 52.90 7.54 3.60
N GLN A 46 52.30 8.04 4.69
CA GLN A 46 53.03 8.18 5.96
C GLN A 46 52.07 8.45 7.13
N GLN A 47 52.25 7.67 8.17
CA GLN A 47 51.68 7.81 9.50
C GLN A 47 52.74 8.54 10.32
N ASP A 48 52.41 9.67 10.94
CA ASP A 48 53.25 10.24 11.99
C ASP A 48 52.39 10.74 13.16
N GLN A 49 52.80 10.27 14.33
CA GLN A 49 52.33 10.65 15.64
C GLN A 49 52.90 12.01 16.01
N ILE A 50 52.11 12.83 16.72
CA ILE A 50 52.65 13.95 17.49
C ILE A 50 52.15 13.81 18.93
N SER A 51 53.10 13.49 19.79
CA SER A 51 53.07 13.59 21.25
C SER A 51 53.27 15.03 21.71
N ASP A 52 52.52 15.38 22.75
CA ASP A 52 52.87 16.22 23.91
C ASP A 52 54.00 17.26 23.78
N ILE A 53 53.62 18.54 23.89
CA ILE A 53 54.45 19.56 24.57
C ILE A 53 53.55 20.35 25.52
N ASN A 54 53.89 20.22 26.80
CA ASN A 54 53.30 20.87 27.95
C ASN A 54 54.36 21.81 28.51
N ILE A 55 54.17 23.14 28.50
CA ILE A 55 55.07 24.08 29.16
C ILE A 55 54.33 25.36 29.61
N ASN A 56 54.65 25.73 30.87
CA ASN A 56 54.63 27.03 31.54
C ASN A 56 53.40 27.37 32.40
N ASN A 57 53.58 27.36 33.74
CA ASN A 57 54.23 28.40 34.59
C ASN A 57 53.29 29.59 34.78
N THR A 58 53.10 30.20 35.94
CA THR A 58 53.68 30.11 37.30
C THR A 58 52.90 31.11 38.15
N GLY A 59 52.92 30.92 39.46
CA GLY A 59 52.79 32.01 40.43
C GLY A 59 51.40 32.17 41.04
N ASP A 60 51.24 32.39 42.34
CA ASP A 60 52.19 32.83 43.36
C ASP A 60 51.66 32.47 44.77
N ASP A 61 52.60 32.20 45.69
CA ASP A 61 52.74 32.67 47.08
C ASP A 61 51.48 32.64 48.00
N VAL A 62 51.44 31.86 49.09
CA VAL A 62 52.23 31.89 50.36
C VAL A 62 52.03 33.20 51.15
N ASP A 63 51.97 33.02 52.48
CA ASP A 63 51.90 33.99 53.59
C ASP A 63 50.49 34.19 54.19
N ASP A 64 50.26 34.18 55.52
CA ASP A 64 51.22 34.35 56.61
C ASP A 64 50.64 34.01 58.01
N ASP A 65 51.58 33.95 58.95
CA ASP A 65 51.51 33.79 60.40
C ASP A 65 50.46 34.61 61.18
N GLU A 66 50.03 34.04 62.31
CA GLU A 66 49.41 34.74 63.44
C GLU A 66 50.44 35.56 64.23
N ASN A 67 50.26 36.90 64.37
CA ASN A 67 50.35 37.55 65.69
C ASN A 67 49.87 39.02 65.75
N THR A 68 48.95 39.28 66.69
CA THR A 68 48.71 40.46 67.53
C THR A 68 49.05 41.91 67.07
N LYS A 69 48.03 42.78 67.02
CA LYS A 69 47.73 43.86 68.00
C LYS A 69 46.63 44.83 67.50
N SER A 70 45.99 45.46 68.48
CA SER A 70 44.81 46.32 68.41
C SER A 70 44.98 47.65 67.66
N LEU A 71 43.87 48.20 67.11
CA LEU A 71 43.23 49.50 67.43
C LEU A 71 42.35 50.04 66.28
N HIS A 72 41.05 50.20 66.60
CA HIS A 72 40.00 51.08 66.03
C HIS A 72 39.56 51.04 64.53
N PRO A 73 38.26 51.28 64.23
CA PRO A 73 37.66 51.02 62.91
C PRO A 73 37.52 52.27 62.01
N GLN A 74 37.61 52.08 60.69
CA GLN A 74 37.16 53.04 59.67
C GLN A 74 36.40 52.31 58.53
N PRO A 75 35.20 52.77 58.10
CA PRO A 75 34.36 52.02 57.16
C PRO A 75 34.46 52.57 55.72
N ARG A 76 35.34 52.02 54.87
CA ARG A 76 35.33 52.34 53.42
C ARG A 76 35.47 51.17 52.44
N HIS A 77 35.62 49.92 52.90
CA HIS A 77 35.95 48.78 52.00
C HIS A 77 34.76 47.94 51.47
N ARG A 78 33.52 48.20 51.93
CA ARG A 78 32.34 47.35 51.62
C ARG A 78 31.70 47.60 50.24
N SER A 79 31.92 48.76 49.62
CA SER A 79 31.24 49.12 48.35
C SER A 79 31.93 48.58 47.09
N ARG A 80 33.26 48.46 47.08
CA ARG A 80 34.03 47.94 45.93
C ARG A 80 33.80 46.45 45.68
N ARG A 81 33.78 45.60 46.73
CA ARG A 81 33.50 44.16 46.62
C ARG A 81 32.08 43.86 46.11
N ARG A 82 31.10 44.69 46.47
CA ARG A 82 29.72 44.56 45.95
C ARG A 82 29.64 44.91 44.46
N ARG A 83 30.39 45.91 43.99
CA ARG A 83 30.45 46.27 42.57
C ARG A 83 31.09 45.19 41.71
N THR A 84 32.20 44.59 42.15
CA THR A 84 32.84 43.46 41.42
C THR A 84 31.97 42.21 41.41
N LEU A 85 31.25 41.91 42.50
CA LEU A 85 30.29 40.80 42.53
C LEU A 85 29.13 41.04 41.57
N LEU A 86 28.56 42.25 41.54
CA LEU A 86 27.48 42.61 40.61
C LEU A 86 27.93 42.51 39.15
N ILE A 87 29.14 42.97 38.81
CA ILE A 87 29.69 42.86 37.45
C ILE A 87 29.88 41.39 37.04
N ARG A 88 30.39 40.54 37.94
CA ARG A 88 30.55 39.10 37.67
C ARG A 88 29.21 38.39 37.46
N LEU A 89 28.20 38.73 38.26
CA LEU A 89 26.83 38.20 38.07
C LEU A 89 26.22 38.66 36.76
N LEU A 90 26.48 39.91 36.34
CA LEU A 90 25.99 40.46 35.08
C LEU A 90 26.65 39.76 33.88
N ILE A 91 27.98 39.56 33.92
CA ILE A 91 28.71 38.79 32.90
C ILE A 91 28.20 37.34 32.83
N ALA A 92 28.02 36.68 33.98
CA ALA A 92 27.46 35.32 34.02
C ALA A 92 26.05 35.27 33.42
N SER A 93 25.19 36.25 33.71
CA SER A 93 23.84 36.32 33.15
C SER A 93 23.84 36.49 31.62
N VAL A 94 24.76 37.30 31.08
CA VAL A 94 24.92 37.51 29.64
C VAL A 94 25.42 36.24 28.95
N ILE A 95 26.37 35.51 29.57
CA ILE A 95 26.86 34.23 29.06
C ILE A 95 25.74 33.19 29.04
N ILE A 96 24.94 33.10 30.11
CA ILE A 96 23.80 32.18 30.17
C ILE A 96 22.77 32.52 29.09
N LEU A 97 22.43 33.80 28.91
CA LEU A 97 21.52 34.25 27.86
C LEU A 97 22.05 33.93 26.45
N ALA A 98 23.34 34.13 26.21
CA ALA A 98 23.97 33.79 24.94
C ALA A 98 23.94 32.28 24.66
N LEU A 99 24.21 31.45 25.68
CA LEU A 99 24.13 30.00 25.56
C LEU A 99 22.70 29.52 25.30
N LEU A 100 21.70 30.10 25.97
CA LEU A 100 20.29 29.78 25.73
C LEU A 100 19.85 30.20 24.32
N LEU A 101 20.32 31.35 23.84
CA LEU A 101 20.05 31.81 22.47
C LEU A 101 20.69 30.88 21.43
N LEU A 102 21.95 30.47 21.65
CA LEU A 102 22.64 29.49 20.80
C LEU A 102 21.95 28.13 20.82
N LEU A 103 21.46 27.67 21.97
CA LEU A 103 20.70 26.43 22.09
C LEU A 103 19.35 26.52 21.37
N GLY A 104 18.70 27.69 21.44
CA GLY A 104 17.45 27.98 20.73
C GLY A 104 17.64 28.00 19.21
N ILE A 105 18.68 28.68 18.72
CA ILE A 105 19.06 28.69 17.30
C ILE A 105 19.46 27.30 16.85
N TYR A 106 20.23 26.55 17.65
CA TYR A 106 20.59 25.17 17.37
C TYR A 106 19.35 24.28 17.23
N LYS A 107 18.39 24.36 18.18
CA LYS A 107 17.11 23.64 18.08
C LYS A 107 16.30 24.07 16.85
N LEU A 108 16.25 25.36 16.53
CA LEU A 108 15.53 25.88 15.37
C LEU A 108 16.14 25.34 14.07
N VAL A 109 17.46 25.39 13.93
CA VAL A 109 18.19 24.88 12.77
C VAL A 109 18.11 23.35 12.68
N TYR A 110 18.29 22.64 13.79
CA TYR A 110 18.18 21.19 13.87
C TYR A 110 16.77 20.71 13.49
N ASN A 111 15.72 21.36 14.01
CA ASN A 111 14.34 21.06 13.65
C ASN A 111 14.00 21.45 12.21
N SER A 112 14.55 22.54 11.68
CA SER A 112 14.34 22.94 10.28
C SER A 112 15.03 22.02 9.25
N ARG A 113 16.09 21.30 9.67
CA ARG A 113 16.80 20.31 8.84
C ARG A 113 16.10 18.95 8.82
N LYS A 114 15.33 18.61 9.86
CA LYS A 114 14.31 17.56 9.78
C LYS A 114 13.07 18.14 9.10
N ARG A 115 13.12 18.31 7.77
CA ARG A 115 11.87 18.16 7.03
C ARG A 115 11.45 16.71 7.27
N PRO A 116 10.30 16.42 7.90
CA PRO A 116 9.79 15.07 7.85
C PRO A 116 9.67 14.77 6.36
N GLU A 117 10.36 13.75 5.86
CA GLU A 117 9.92 13.18 4.60
C GLU A 117 8.44 12.85 4.79
N PRO A 118 7.55 13.24 3.85
CA PRO A 118 6.16 12.83 3.97
C PRO A 118 6.16 11.31 4.14
N PRO A 119 5.53 10.72 5.18
CA PRO A 119 5.37 9.28 5.28
C PRO A 119 4.89 8.72 3.93
N MET A 120 5.82 8.05 3.26
CA MET A 120 5.62 7.40 1.98
C MET A 120 4.59 6.28 2.17
N PRO A 121 3.95 5.78 1.10
CA PRO A 121 3.32 4.48 1.17
C PRO A 121 4.24 3.47 1.88
N ARG A 122 3.71 2.71 2.84
CA ARG A 122 4.48 1.77 3.66
C ARG A 122 4.24 0.36 3.15
N LYS A 123 5.31 -0.35 2.76
CA LYS A 123 5.25 -1.80 2.55
C LYS A 123 4.96 -2.47 3.89
N VAL A 124 3.91 -3.27 3.96
CA VAL A 124 3.46 -3.89 5.21
C VAL A 124 3.33 -5.41 5.14
N MET A 125 3.17 -6.00 3.95
CA MET A 125 3.19 -7.45 3.76
C MET A 125 3.94 -7.83 2.49
N THR A 126 4.60 -8.99 2.50
CA THR A 126 5.21 -9.60 1.32
C THR A 126 4.23 -10.58 0.66
N ASN A 127 4.20 -10.62 -0.67
CA ASN A 127 3.34 -11.48 -1.49
C ASN A 127 1.88 -11.55 -1.00
N PHE A 128 1.23 -10.39 -0.93
CA PHE A 128 -0.17 -10.23 -0.53
C PHE A 128 -0.89 -9.38 -1.59
N PRO A 129 -1.23 -9.98 -2.74
CA PRO A 129 -1.90 -9.27 -3.82
C PRO A 129 -3.37 -8.99 -3.50
N ASP A 130 -3.86 -7.88 -4.04
CA ASP A 130 -5.29 -7.49 -4.08
C ASP A 130 -5.93 -7.42 -2.68
N PRO A 131 -5.40 -6.58 -1.77
CA PRO A 131 -5.90 -6.49 -0.41
C PRO A 131 -7.31 -5.89 -0.34
N GLY A 132 -8.33 -6.70 -0.07
CA GLY A 132 -9.66 -6.24 0.35
C GLY A 132 -9.65 -5.81 1.81
N LEU A 133 -10.19 -4.64 2.14
CA LEU A 133 -10.08 -4.04 3.47
C LEU A 133 -11.35 -4.16 4.31
N LEU A 134 -11.18 -4.51 5.58
CA LEU A 134 -12.23 -4.45 6.59
C LEU A 134 -11.73 -3.76 7.86
N GLU A 135 -12.42 -2.69 8.27
CA GLU A 135 -12.31 -2.18 9.63
C GLU A 135 -13.40 -2.82 10.50
N TYR A 136 -13.01 -3.38 11.63
CA TYR A 136 -13.94 -3.94 12.59
C TYR A 136 -13.46 -3.69 14.03
N ASN A 137 -14.28 -3.00 14.81
CA ASN A 137 -13.99 -2.62 16.21
C ASN A 137 -12.63 -1.92 16.40
N GLY A 138 -12.25 -1.06 15.45
CA GLY A 138 -10.98 -0.31 15.48
C GLY A 138 -9.76 -1.09 14.99
N THR A 139 -9.91 -2.37 14.65
CA THR A 139 -8.86 -3.20 14.05
C THR A 139 -9.05 -3.28 12.54
N TRP A 140 -7.95 -3.25 11.81
CA TRP A 140 -7.93 -3.38 10.36
C TRP A 140 -7.50 -4.78 9.93
N TYR A 141 -8.26 -5.33 9.00
CA TYR A 141 -8.02 -6.62 8.36
C TYR A 141 -7.88 -6.42 6.86
N ALA A 142 -7.03 -7.23 6.25
CA ALA A 142 -6.84 -7.32 4.81
C ALA A 142 -7.03 -8.76 4.38
N PHE A 143 -7.78 -8.98 3.29
CA PHE A 143 -8.04 -10.27 2.67
C PHE A 143 -7.33 -10.27 1.32
N GLY A 144 -6.52 -11.28 1.05
CA GLY A 144 -5.66 -11.29 -0.14
C GLY A 144 -6.07 -12.35 -1.15
N THR A 145 -5.58 -12.18 -2.38
CA THR A 145 -5.56 -13.24 -3.39
C THR A 145 -4.72 -14.43 -2.92
N ASN A 146 -5.15 -15.66 -3.22
CA ASN A 146 -4.37 -16.87 -2.97
C ASN A 146 -2.94 -16.71 -3.54
N PRO A 147 -1.89 -16.83 -2.71
CA PRO A 147 -0.52 -16.52 -3.14
C PRO A 147 0.19 -17.70 -3.81
N THR A 148 -0.47 -18.86 -3.97
CA THR A 148 0.16 -20.10 -4.41
C THR A 148 -0.31 -20.57 -5.78
N SER A 149 0.62 -21.22 -6.48
CA SER A 149 0.42 -21.89 -7.78
C SER A 149 -0.26 -23.25 -7.69
N ASP A 150 -0.26 -23.84 -6.49
CA ASP A 150 -0.33 -25.28 -6.32
C ASP A 150 -1.74 -25.73 -5.96
N ASP A 151 -2.38 -26.39 -6.93
CA ASP A 151 -3.80 -26.78 -6.94
C ASP A 151 -4.24 -27.71 -5.78
N ASP A 152 -3.30 -28.48 -5.20
CA ASP A 152 -3.61 -29.53 -4.20
C ASP A 152 -3.11 -29.22 -2.79
N GLY A 153 -2.39 -28.10 -2.60
CA GLY A 153 -1.63 -27.82 -1.38
C GLY A 153 -1.75 -26.39 -0.85
N THR A 154 -2.64 -25.56 -1.42
CA THR A 154 -2.80 -24.20 -0.90
C THR A 154 -3.15 -24.24 0.59
N LYS A 155 -2.38 -23.49 1.37
CA LYS A 155 -2.64 -23.36 2.80
C LYS A 155 -3.82 -22.44 3.08
N PHE A 156 -4.08 -21.50 2.17
CA PHE A 156 -5.10 -20.47 2.31
C PHE A 156 -5.72 -20.17 0.93
N HIS A 157 -7.00 -20.43 0.75
CA HIS A 157 -7.72 -19.93 -0.43
C HIS A 157 -7.86 -18.41 -0.36
N VAL A 158 -8.16 -17.88 0.83
CA VAL A 158 -8.18 -16.44 1.10
C VAL A 158 -7.37 -16.14 2.36
N PRO A 159 -6.07 -15.77 2.23
CA PRO A 159 -5.25 -15.36 3.38
C PRO A 159 -5.78 -14.07 4.02
N ILE A 160 -5.68 -14.00 5.35
CA ILE A 160 -6.06 -12.82 6.13
C ILE A 160 -4.84 -12.25 6.85
N ALA A 161 -4.58 -10.95 6.67
CA ALA A 161 -3.64 -10.18 7.47
C ALA A 161 -4.39 -9.20 8.38
N THR A 162 -3.79 -8.84 9.52
CA THR A 162 -4.32 -7.85 10.46
C THR A 162 -3.26 -6.84 10.81
N ALA A 163 -3.66 -5.58 10.95
CA ALA A 163 -2.83 -4.56 11.58
C ALA A 163 -2.63 -4.88 13.07
N VAL A 164 -1.44 -4.63 13.60
CA VAL A 164 -1.03 -4.93 14.97
C VAL A 164 -0.62 -3.64 15.69
N GLY A 165 -1.22 -3.42 16.86
CA GLY A 165 -0.86 -2.31 17.76
C GLY A 165 -1.78 -1.09 17.69
N GLY A 166 -3.08 -1.25 17.45
CA GLY A 166 -4.01 -0.12 17.23
C GLY A 166 -4.96 0.13 18.40
N GLY A 167 -4.45 0.19 19.63
CA GLY A 167 -5.26 0.66 20.75
C GLY A 167 -5.79 2.07 20.51
N ARG A 168 -6.89 2.43 21.17
CA ARG A 168 -7.54 3.76 21.04
C ARG A 168 -6.61 4.94 21.40
N ASP A 169 -5.45 4.64 21.98
CA ASP A 169 -4.47 5.57 22.54
C ASP A 169 -3.03 5.36 21.99
N ASP A 170 -2.81 4.57 20.92
CA ASP A 170 -1.46 4.24 20.44
C ASP A 170 -1.12 4.94 19.11
N ASP A 171 -0.13 5.84 19.13
CA ASP A 171 0.28 6.68 17.98
C ASP A 171 1.02 5.90 16.84
N ASP A 172 1.39 4.62 17.02
CA ASP A 172 2.29 3.93 16.07
C ASP A 172 1.85 2.53 15.53
N GLY A 173 0.65 2.00 15.85
CA GLY A 173 0.32 0.60 15.51
C GLY A 173 -1.08 0.31 14.93
N GLY A 174 -1.81 1.31 14.44
CA GLY A 174 -3.06 1.09 13.71
C GLY A 174 -2.86 0.59 12.28
N PHE A 175 -3.74 1.01 11.37
CA PHE A 175 -3.66 0.71 9.92
C PHE A 175 -2.27 1.00 9.31
N PHE A 176 -1.57 2.03 9.79
CA PHE A 176 -0.24 2.40 9.32
C PHE A 176 0.90 1.66 10.03
N GLY A 177 0.61 0.80 11.00
CA GLY A 177 1.58 0.06 11.80
C GLY A 177 2.10 -1.21 11.14
N GLU A 178 2.52 -2.17 11.98
CA GLU A 178 2.91 -3.51 11.54
C GLU A 178 1.67 -4.32 11.12
N TRP A 179 1.78 -5.13 10.07
CA TRP A 179 0.75 -6.09 9.68
C TRP A 179 1.28 -7.51 9.82
N LYS A 180 0.42 -8.45 10.23
CA LYS A 180 0.76 -9.87 10.37
C LYS A 180 -0.27 -10.75 9.71
N HIS A 181 0.20 -11.82 9.08
CA HIS A 181 -0.67 -12.91 8.66
C HIS A 181 -1.31 -13.56 9.91
N THR A 182 -2.62 -13.75 9.89
CA THR A 182 -3.39 -14.30 11.02
C THR A 182 -3.21 -15.81 11.17
N GLY A 183 -2.79 -16.47 10.09
CA GLY A 183 -2.67 -17.93 10.01
C GLY A 183 -4.01 -18.63 9.77
N ARG A 184 -5.07 -17.88 9.46
CA ARG A 184 -6.41 -18.37 9.13
C ARG A 184 -6.63 -18.31 7.62
N ASP A 185 -7.39 -19.27 7.11
CA ASP A 185 -8.02 -19.19 5.80
C ASP A 185 -9.44 -18.63 6.00
N ALA A 186 -9.78 -17.54 5.30
CA ALA A 186 -11.15 -17.01 5.37
C ALA A 186 -12.14 -17.98 4.71
N LEU A 187 -11.73 -18.68 3.65
CA LEU A 187 -12.59 -19.53 2.82
C LEU A 187 -12.07 -20.99 2.80
N PRO A 188 -12.11 -21.71 3.93
CA PRO A 188 -11.59 -23.08 4.00
C PRO A 188 -12.47 -24.11 3.29
N GLU A 189 -13.75 -23.80 3.10
CA GLU A 189 -14.70 -24.58 2.31
C GLU A 189 -14.97 -23.86 0.99
N LEU A 190 -15.03 -24.62 -0.11
CA LEU A 190 -15.26 -24.09 -1.45
C LEU A 190 -16.63 -24.47 -1.97
N ALA A 191 -17.16 -23.64 -2.86
CA ALA A 191 -18.39 -23.96 -3.56
C ALA A 191 -18.17 -25.08 -4.60
N MET A 192 -19.24 -25.73 -5.05
CA MET A 192 -19.12 -26.85 -6.00
C MET A 192 -18.88 -26.43 -7.46
N TRP A 193 -19.09 -25.16 -7.79
CA TRP A 193 -18.98 -24.62 -9.14
C TRP A 193 -17.56 -24.14 -9.48
N GLU A 194 -16.71 -24.03 -8.47
CA GLU A 194 -15.37 -23.47 -8.58
C GLU A 194 -14.30 -24.55 -8.41
N THR A 195 -13.14 -24.28 -8.98
CA THR A 195 -11.95 -25.11 -8.75
C THR A 195 -11.34 -24.84 -7.37
N LYS A 196 -10.34 -25.64 -6.99
CA LYS A 196 -9.63 -25.51 -5.71
C LYS A 196 -8.57 -24.42 -5.64
N ARG A 197 -8.44 -23.64 -6.71
CA ARG A 197 -7.37 -22.68 -6.93
C ARG A 197 -7.95 -21.35 -7.34
N ASP A 198 -7.06 -20.37 -7.40
CA ASP A 198 -7.34 -19.09 -8.05
C ASP A 198 -8.52 -18.31 -7.44
N HIS A 199 -8.60 -18.32 -6.10
CA HIS A 199 -9.47 -17.42 -5.34
C HIS A 199 -8.83 -16.02 -5.29
N TRP A 200 -9.38 -15.10 -6.06
CA TRP A 200 -8.73 -13.81 -6.34
C TRP A 200 -9.54 -12.61 -5.85
N ALA A 201 -8.79 -11.57 -5.46
CA ALA A 201 -9.23 -10.21 -5.17
C ALA A 201 -10.48 -10.17 -4.28
N PRO A 202 -10.41 -10.73 -3.07
CA PRO A 202 -11.55 -10.72 -2.16
C PRO A 202 -11.87 -9.30 -1.69
N ASP A 203 -13.14 -9.02 -1.42
CA ASP A 203 -13.57 -7.83 -0.68
C ASP A 203 -14.60 -8.20 0.39
N VAL A 204 -14.65 -7.43 1.47
CA VAL A 204 -15.39 -7.80 2.68
C VAL A 204 -16.31 -6.69 3.18
N LEU A 205 -17.56 -7.05 3.45
CA LEU A 205 -18.59 -6.12 3.92
C LEU A 205 -19.32 -6.63 5.16
N THR A 206 -19.29 -5.85 6.23
CA THR A 206 -20.10 -6.11 7.43
C THR A 206 -21.57 -5.78 7.18
N ARG A 207 -22.44 -6.74 7.44
CA ARG A 207 -23.90 -6.62 7.40
C ARG A 207 -24.43 -5.98 8.68
N ALA A 208 -25.68 -5.54 8.62
CA ALA A 208 -26.39 -4.97 9.78
C ALA A 208 -26.53 -5.96 10.97
N ASP A 209 -26.51 -7.28 10.72
CA ASP A 209 -26.53 -8.31 11.76
C ASP A 209 -25.14 -8.61 12.36
N GLY A 210 -24.11 -7.85 11.99
CA GLY A 210 -22.74 -7.97 12.50
C GLY A 210 -21.91 -9.08 11.85
N ARG A 211 -22.50 -9.90 10.97
CA ARG A 211 -21.75 -10.87 10.16
C ARG A 211 -21.15 -10.23 8.93
N HIS A 212 -20.22 -10.91 8.29
CA HIS A 212 -19.41 -10.40 7.19
C HIS A 212 -19.67 -11.19 5.91
N LEU A 213 -19.83 -10.47 4.81
CA LEU A 213 -19.87 -11.02 3.46
C LEU A 213 -18.46 -10.96 2.89
N LEU A 214 -17.97 -12.07 2.35
CA LEU A 214 -16.75 -12.18 1.58
C LEU A 214 -17.14 -12.39 0.11
N TYR A 215 -16.89 -11.38 -0.72
CA TYR A 215 -17.00 -11.51 -2.17
C TYR A 215 -15.63 -11.86 -2.72
N TYR A 216 -15.57 -12.72 -3.72
CA TYR A 216 -14.30 -13.18 -4.30
C TYR A 216 -14.49 -13.61 -5.75
N SER A 217 -13.40 -13.76 -6.50
CA SER A 217 -13.41 -14.35 -7.83
C SER A 217 -13.01 -15.82 -7.74
N GLY A 218 -13.77 -16.73 -8.35
CA GLY A 218 -13.45 -18.17 -8.40
C GLY A 218 -13.40 -18.69 -9.84
N GLU A 219 -12.41 -19.54 -10.17
CA GLU A 219 -12.31 -20.17 -11.50
C GLU A 219 -13.43 -21.19 -11.67
N LEU A 220 -14.20 -21.10 -12.76
CA LEU A 220 -15.23 -22.09 -13.11
C LEU A 220 -14.61 -23.48 -13.34
N ASP A 221 -15.21 -24.51 -12.76
CA ASP A 221 -14.83 -25.91 -12.99
C ASP A 221 -15.15 -26.40 -14.40
N VAL A 222 -16.27 -25.93 -14.96
CA VAL A 222 -16.80 -26.28 -16.29
C VAL A 222 -16.26 -25.41 -17.42
N TRP A 223 -15.68 -24.25 -17.11
CA TRP A 223 -15.11 -23.33 -18.09
C TRP A 223 -13.80 -22.74 -17.58
N ARG A 224 -12.81 -23.62 -17.44
CA ARG A 224 -11.50 -23.25 -16.85
C ARG A 224 -10.91 -22.00 -17.48
N ARG A 225 -10.28 -21.20 -16.63
CA ARG A 225 -9.66 -19.88 -16.89
C ARG A 225 -10.65 -18.76 -17.20
N HIS A 226 -11.91 -19.01 -16.89
CA HIS A 226 -12.94 -18.01 -16.77
C HIS A 226 -13.42 -18.04 -15.33
N TYR A 227 -13.68 -16.85 -14.81
CA TYR A 227 -13.94 -16.64 -13.41
C TYR A 227 -15.34 -16.09 -13.25
N CYS A 228 -15.97 -16.38 -12.12
CA CYS A 228 -17.21 -15.74 -11.73
C CYS A 228 -17.07 -15.19 -10.31
N ILE A 229 -18.01 -14.34 -9.93
CA ILE A 229 -18.06 -13.75 -8.59
C ILE A 229 -18.75 -14.73 -7.66
N GLY A 230 -18.04 -15.17 -6.61
CA GLY A 230 -18.59 -15.90 -5.48
C GLY A 230 -18.97 -14.97 -4.32
N VAL A 231 -19.80 -15.49 -3.41
CA VAL A 231 -20.09 -14.84 -2.14
C VAL A 231 -20.13 -15.88 -1.03
N ALA A 232 -19.53 -15.55 0.11
CA ALA A 232 -19.53 -16.36 1.32
C ALA A 232 -19.94 -15.51 2.52
N LEU A 233 -20.55 -16.14 3.51
CA LEU A 233 -21.02 -15.50 4.74
C LEU A 233 -20.24 -16.02 5.93
N SER A 234 -19.71 -15.14 6.77
CA SER A 234 -19.08 -15.54 8.02
C SER A 234 -20.09 -16.27 8.92
N GLU A 235 -19.66 -17.35 9.56
CA GLU A 235 -20.52 -18.11 10.47
C GLU A 235 -20.88 -17.30 11.73
N THR A 236 -20.00 -16.37 12.13
CA THR A 236 -20.13 -15.52 13.32
C THR A 236 -19.79 -14.07 12.99
N ALA A 237 -19.80 -13.19 14.00
CA ALA A 237 -19.33 -11.81 13.90
C ALA A 237 -17.79 -11.67 14.05
N ASP A 238 -17.04 -12.77 14.03
CA ASP A 238 -15.57 -12.75 13.93
C ASP A 238 -15.16 -12.43 12.48
N PRO A 239 -14.45 -11.33 12.22
CA PRO A 239 -13.99 -10.97 10.88
C PRO A 239 -13.04 -12.02 10.28
N LEU A 240 -12.40 -12.85 11.11
CA LEU A 240 -11.50 -13.92 10.66
C LEU A 240 -12.24 -15.17 10.14
N GLY A 241 -13.57 -15.13 10.05
CA GLY A 241 -14.38 -16.25 9.55
C GLY A 241 -14.45 -17.44 10.52
N PRO A 242 -14.62 -18.68 10.03
CA PRO A 242 -14.65 -19.05 8.62
C PRO A 242 -15.86 -18.49 7.88
N TYR A 243 -15.72 -18.31 6.58
CA TYR A 243 -16.78 -17.90 5.67
C TYR A 243 -17.28 -19.12 4.91
N LYS A 244 -18.61 -19.28 4.86
CA LYS A 244 -19.28 -20.37 4.15
C LYS A 244 -19.78 -19.88 2.80
N PRO A 245 -19.33 -20.44 1.67
CA PRO A 245 -19.75 -20.00 0.36
C PRO A 245 -21.19 -20.42 0.04
N GLU A 246 -21.87 -19.60 -0.77
CA GLU A 246 -23.12 -20.01 -1.42
C GLU A 246 -22.85 -21.09 -2.47
N GLY A 247 -23.83 -21.98 -2.71
CA GLY A 247 -23.64 -23.16 -3.55
C GLY A 247 -23.42 -22.90 -5.05
N THR A 248 -23.63 -21.66 -5.52
CA THR A 248 -23.45 -21.22 -6.91
C THR A 248 -22.80 -19.83 -6.93
N TYR A 249 -22.23 -19.45 -8.08
CA TYR A 249 -21.73 -18.09 -8.27
C TYR A 249 -22.85 -17.06 -8.16
N LEU A 250 -22.50 -15.89 -7.64
CA LEU A 250 -23.37 -14.73 -7.48
C LEU A 250 -23.63 -14.00 -8.80
N ALA A 251 -22.56 -13.82 -9.59
CA ALA A 251 -22.62 -13.13 -10.88
C ALA A 251 -21.60 -13.73 -11.84
N CYS A 252 -21.98 -13.90 -13.11
CA CYS A 252 -21.07 -14.34 -14.15
C CYS A 252 -21.44 -13.76 -15.53
N PRO A 253 -20.91 -12.58 -15.90
CA PRO A 253 -21.19 -11.95 -17.19
C PRO A 253 -20.43 -12.68 -18.31
N SER A 254 -20.98 -13.81 -18.75
CA SER A 254 -20.35 -14.72 -19.72
C SER A 254 -20.06 -14.07 -21.08
N GLU A 255 -20.84 -13.06 -21.47
CA GLU A 255 -20.63 -12.21 -22.65
C GLU A 255 -19.32 -11.41 -22.58
N HIS A 256 -18.83 -11.17 -21.36
CA HIS A 256 -17.54 -10.59 -21.05
C HIS A 256 -16.51 -11.66 -20.63
N GLY A 257 -16.76 -12.96 -20.82
CA GLY A 257 -15.82 -14.01 -20.43
C GLY A 257 -15.79 -14.31 -18.94
N GLY A 258 -16.79 -13.86 -18.17
CA GLY A 258 -16.86 -14.02 -16.72
C GLY A 258 -16.61 -12.71 -15.97
N GLY A 259 -16.58 -12.78 -14.64
CA GLY A 259 -16.42 -11.63 -13.75
C GLY A 259 -15.35 -11.84 -12.68
N ILE A 260 -14.58 -10.79 -12.41
CA ILE A 260 -13.52 -10.80 -11.38
C ILE A 260 -13.46 -9.49 -10.60
N HIS A 261 -12.67 -9.50 -9.52
CA HIS A 261 -12.33 -8.35 -8.68
C HIS A 261 -13.59 -7.64 -8.13
N PRO A 262 -14.41 -8.33 -7.32
CA PRO A 262 -15.54 -7.68 -6.68
C PRO A 262 -15.10 -6.63 -5.65
N SER A 263 -15.87 -5.56 -5.53
CA SER A 263 -15.84 -4.64 -4.39
C SER A 263 -17.25 -4.20 -4.00
N ALA A 264 -17.53 -4.14 -2.70
CA ALA A 264 -18.87 -3.93 -2.17
C ALA A 264 -18.99 -2.60 -1.39
N ILE A 265 -20.10 -1.90 -1.61
CA ILE A 265 -20.47 -0.69 -0.87
C ILE A 265 -21.88 -0.84 -0.30
N THR A 266 -22.10 -0.30 0.91
CA THR A 266 -23.45 -0.03 1.42
C THR A 266 -23.74 1.44 1.17
N ASP A 267 -24.74 1.73 0.35
CA ASP A 267 -25.15 3.09 0.04
C ASP A 267 -25.97 3.72 1.18
N THR A 268 -26.25 5.01 1.06
CA THR A 268 -26.89 5.82 2.12
C THR A 268 -28.29 5.35 2.53
N ASP A 269 -28.99 4.62 1.66
CA ASP A 269 -30.30 4.03 1.91
C ASP A 269 -30.21 2.62 2.52
N GLY A 270 -28.99 2.10 2.73
CA GLY A 270 -28.73 0.74 3.22
C GLY A 270 -28.68 -0.33 2.12
N THR A 271 -28.88 0.04 0.86
CA THR A 271 -28.74 -0.87 -0.28
C THR A 271 -27.28 -1.28 -0.44
N ILE A 272 -27.04 -2.59 -0.59
CA ILE A 272 -25.71 -3.10 -0.92
C ILE A 272 -25.58 -3.09 -2.44
N TYR A 273 -24.48 -2.54 -2.94
CA TYR A 273 -24.08 -2.66 -4.33
C TYR A 273 -22.73 -3.37 -4.41
N LEU A 274 -22.58 -4.18 -5.46
CA LEU A 274 -21.33 -4.85 -5.80
C LEU A 274 -20.84 -4.32 -7.14
N VAL A 275 -19.64 -3.77 -7.17
CA VAL A 275 -18.94 -3.43 -8.41
C VAL A 275 -17.96 -4.55 -8.75
N TYR A 276 -17.86 -4.95 -10.01
CA TYR A 276 -16.89 -5.95 -10.46
C TYR A 276 -16.52 -5.73 -11.93
N LYS A 277 -15.43 -6.34 -12.37
CA LYS A 277 -14.98 -6.31 -13.77
C LYS A 277 -15.64 -7.43 -14.57
N GLY A 278 -16.13 -7.13 -15.78
CA GLY A 278 -16.32 -8.13 -16.84
C GLY A 278 -14.96 -8.49 -17.48
N ASP A 279 -14.58 -9.76 -17.43
CA ASP A 279 -13.21 -10.22 -17.70
C ASP A 279 -12.92 -10.47 -19.19
N GLY A 280 -13.21 -9.49 -20.05
CA GLY A 280 -13.16 -9.68 -21.50
C GLY A 280 -11.77 -10.04 -22.02
N ASN A 281 -10.71 -9.70 -21.29
CA ASN A 281 -9.35 -10.16 -21.59
C ASN A 281 -9.19 -11.68 -21.55
N SER A 282 -9.99 -12.42 -20.77
CA SER A 282 -10.00 -13.90 -20.79
C SER A 282 -10.43 -14.47 -22.15
N MET A 283 -11.11 -13.68 -22.99
CA MET A 283 -11.61 -14.08 -24.31
C MET A 283 -10.65 -13.69 -25.46
N ASN A 284 -9.55 -12.98 -25.17
CA ASN A 284 -8.53 -12.58 -26.17
C ASN A 284 -7.49 -13.70 -26.40
N ARG A 285 -7.92 -14.90 -26.82
CA ARG A 285 -7.07 -16.11 -26.95
C ARG A 285 -6.85 -16.56 -28.39
N TYR A 286 -5.76 -17.31 -28.65
CA TYR A 286 -5.46 -17.87 -29.97
C TYR A 286 -6.54 -18.87 -30.42
N PRO A 287 -6.90 -18.92 -31.72
CA PRO A 287 -7.85 -19.90 -32.26
C PRO A 287 -7.43 -21.37 -32.06
N SER A 288 -6.13 -21.62 -31.91
CA SER A 288 -5.52 -22.93 -31.61
C SER A 288 -5.71 -23.37 -30.15
N GLY A 289 -6.27 -22.53 -29.29
CA GLY A 289 -6.33 -22.76 -27.84
C GLY A 289 -4.97 -22.63 -27.14
N SER A 290 -3.93 -22.13 -27.83
CA SER A 290 -2.64 -21.84 -27.19
C SER A 290 -2.75 -20.61 -26.30
N ASP A 291 -2.24 -20.75 -25.08
CA ASP A 291 -2.34 -19.75 -24.04
C ASP A 291 -1.44 -18.56 -24.34
N SER A 292 -2.03 -17.44 -24.72
CA SER A 292 -1.54 -16.21 -24.14
C SER A 292 -2.71 -15.58 -23.40
N SER A 293 -2.92 -16.01 -22.15
CA SER A 293 -3.60 -15.18 -21.14
C SER A 293 -2.75 -13.96 -20.75
N GLU A 294 -1.57 -13.81 -21.35
CA GLU A 294 -0.73 -12.64 -21.20
C GLU A 294 -1.45 -11.40 -21.73
N CYS A 295 -1.98 -10.62 -20.81
CA CYS A 295 -2.60 -9.33 -21.06
C CYS A 295 -1.72 -8.42 -21.94
N THR A 296 -0.38 -8.48 -21.78
CA THR A 296 0.59 -7.67 -22.54
C THR A 296 0.68 -8.05 -24.02
N ASN A 297 0.32 -9.28 -24.37
CA ASN A 297 0.41 -9.84 -25.72
C ASN A 297 -0.97 -10.29 -26.24
N ALA A 298 -2.04 -9.63 -25.78
CA ALA A 298 -3.42 -9.97 -26.11
C ALA A 298 -3.70 -9.85 -27.63
N ILE A 299 -4.47 -10.80 -28.15
CA ILE A 299 -4.87 -10.82 -29.56
C ILE A 299 -5.88 -9.72 -29.83
N ARG A 300 -5.65 -8.97 -30.91
CA ARG A 300 -6.52 -7.89 -31.36
C ARG A 300 -7.66 -8.41 -32.27
N PRO A 301 -8.84 -7.77 -32.28
CA PRO A 301 -9.21 -6.60 -31.49
C PRO A 301 -9.41 -6.97 -30.01
N LEU A 302 -8.98 -6.07 -29.13
CA LEU A 302 -9.14 -6.24 -27.69
C LEU A 302 -10.63 -6.21 -27.33
N ARG A 303 -11.09 -7.16 -26.51
CA ARG A 303 -12.44 -7.16 -25.93
C ARG A 303 -12.60 -6.06 -24.88
N SER A 304 -13.85 -5.68 -24.62
CA SER A 304 -14.24 -4.73 -23.56
C SER A 304 -14.02 -5.35 -22.18
N THR A 305 -13.65 -4.54 -21.18
CA THR A 305 -13.47 -4.99 -19.79
C THR A 305 -14.22 -4.02 -18.87
N PRO A 306 -15.57 -4.05 -18.90
CA PRO A 306 -16.37 -3.04 -18.23
C PRO A 306 -16.33 -3.24 -16.71
N LEU A 307 -16.51 -2.15 -15.98
CA LEU A 307 -16.88 -2.18 -14.57
C LEU A 307 -18.40 -2.16 -14.48
N LEU A 308 -18.96 -3.21 -13.90
CA LEU A 308 -20.38 -3.49 -13.78
C LEU A 308 -20.82 -3.24 -12.33
N LEU A 309 -21.94 -2.57 -12.14
CA LEU A 309 -22.56 -2.32 -10.84
C LEU A 309 -23.82 -3.19 -10.71
N GLN A 310 -23.83 -4.07 -9.72
CA GLN A 310 -24.93 -4.95 -9.39
C GLN A 310 -25.59 -4.48 -8.09
N GLN A 311 -26.87 -4.14 -8.17
CA GLN A 311 -27.68 -3.98 -6.96
C GLN A 311 -27.90 -5.34 -6.31
N MET A 312 -27.83 -5.41 -4.98
CA MET A 312 -28.01 -6.66 -4.24
C MET A 312 -29.36 -6.69 -3.54
N LYS A 313 -29.93 -7.90 -3.40
CA LYS A 313 -31.05 -8.13 -2.49
C LYS A 313 -30.62 -7.87 -1.05
N ALA A 314 -31.61 -7.63 -0.18
CA ALA A 314 -31.39 -7.52 1.25
C ALA A 314 -30.53 -8.69 1.78
N GLY A 315 -29.46 -8.36 2.50
CA GLY A 315 -28.49 -9.32 3.03
C GLY A 315 -27.31 -9.65 2.12
N GLY A 316 -27.26 -9.13 0.89
CA GLY A 316 -26.05 -9.09 0.04
C GLY A 316 -25.63 -10.41 -0.61
N LEU A 317 -26.40 -11.48 -0.46
CA LEU A 317 -26.06 -12.83 -0.97
C LEU A 317 -26.61 -13.13 -2.37
N ARG A 318 -27.48 -12.27 -2.91
CA ARG A 318 -28.13 -12.48 -4.22
C ARG A 318 -28.22 -11.17 -4.99
N ALA A 319 -28.02 -11.24 -6.29
CA ALA A 319 -28.26 -10.13 -7.21
C ALA A 319 -29.74 -9.69 -7.18
N ASP A 320 -29.96 -8.40 -7.34
CA ASP A 320 -31.27 -7.80 -7.60
C ASP A 320 -31.28 -7.19 -9.01
N GLY A 321 -31.88 -7.92 -9.96
CA GLY A 321 -31.93 -7.49 -11.36
C GLY A 321 -30.58 -7.60 -12.07
N GLU A 322 -30.51 -6.96 -13.24
CA GLU A 322 -29.33 -6.95 -14.10
C GLU A 322 -28.28 -5.94 -13.61
N ALA A 323 -27.01 -6.27 -13.78
CA ALA A 323 -25.93 -5.33 -13.55
C ALA A 323 -25.90 -4.24 -14.64
N VAL A 324 -25.48 -3.03 -14.26
CA VAL A 324 -25.33 -1.90 -15.19
C VAL A 324 -23.86 -1.57 -15.39
N GLN A 325 -23.44 -1.33 -16.63
CA GLN A 325 -22.09 -0.86 -16.91
C GLN A 325 -21.93 0.60 -16.48
N ILE A 326 -20.96 0.87 -15.61
CA ILE A 326 -20.69 2.22 -15.07
C ILE A 326 -19.40 2.85 -15.61
N LEU A 327 -18.45 2.04 -16.08
CA LEU A 327 -17.20 2.48 -16.70
C LEU A 327 -16.66 1.37 -17.63
N ASP A 328 -15.91 1.74 -18.67
CA ASP A 328 -15.11 0.78 -19.47
C ASP A 328 -13.74 1.41 -19.81
N ARG A 329 -12.83 0.56 -20.27
CA ARG A 329 -11.50 0.96 -20.71
C ARG A 329 -11.58 1.85 -21.95
N VAL A 330 -10.68 2.82 -22.00
CA VAL A 330 -10.37 3.59 -23.21
C VAL A 330 -8.97 3.17 -23.63
N GLU A 331 -8.85 2.48 -24.76
CA GLU A 331 -7.59 1.81 -25.14
C GLU A 331 -6.36 2.73 -25.12
N LYS A 332 -6.51 3.98 -25.56
CA LYS A 332 -5.41 4.96 -25.56
C LYS A 332 -4.95 5.36 -24.15
N GLU A 333 -5.83 5.26 -23.17
CA GLU A 333 -5.61 5.75 -21.79
C GLU A 333 -5.36 4.63 -20.78
N ASP A 334 -5.94 3.45 -21.00
CA ASP A 334 -5.96 2.32 -20.06
C ASP A 334 -5.28 1.07 -20.65
N GLY A 335 -4.95 1.10 -21.95
CA GLY A 335 -4.42 -0.05 -22.67
C GLY A 335 -5.40 -1.22 -22.75
N PRO A 336 -4.95 -2.46 -22.49
CA PRO A 336 -5.72 -3.67 -22.76
C PRO A 336 -6.90 -3.92 -21.83
N LEU A 337 -6.90 -3.38 -20.60
CA LEU A 337 -7.95 -3.60 -19.61
C LEU A 337 -8.03 -2.51 -18.54
N VAL A 338 -9.19 -2.43 -17.89
CA VAL A 338 -9.36 -1.87 -16.54
C VAL A 338 -9.83 -2.98 -15.60
N GLU A 339 -9.47 -2.89 -14.32
CA GLU A 339 -9.80 -3.91 -13.30
C GLU A 339 -9.72 -3.39 -11.87
N ALA A 340 -9.96 -4.27 -10.89
CA ALA A 340 -9.81 -3.98 -9.45
C ALA A 340 -10.58 -2.70 -9.03
N PRO A 341 -11.90 -2.66 -9.27
CA PRO A 341 -12.70 -1.54 -8.83
C PRO A 341 -12.72 -1.46 -7.29
N SER A 342 -12.68 -0.24 -6.75
CA SER A 342 -13.01 0.06 -5.35
C SER A 342 -13.90 1.30 -5.34
N LEU A 343 -15.13 1.14 -4.86
CA LEU A 343 -16.15 2.18 -4.91
C LEU A 343 -16.47 2.69 -3.51
N ILE A 344 -16.30 3.99 -3.30
CA ILE A 344 -16.66 4.66 -2.05
C ILE A 344 -17.50 5.91 -2.34
N ARG A 345 -18.14 6.44 -1.29
CA ARG A 345 -18.85 7.72 -1.34
C ARG A 345 -18.18 8.68 -0.36
N SER A 346 -17.73 9.83 -0.85
CA SER A 346 -17.09 10.86 -0.03
C SER A 346 -18.09 11.49 0.95
N ALA A 347 -17.57 12.19 1.97
CA ALA A 347 -18.39 12.94 2.91
C ALA A 347 -19.25 14.03 2.22
N GLN A 348 -18.78 14.55 1.08
CA GLN A 348 -19.49 15.54 0.25
C GLN A 348 -20.53 14.89 -0.68
N GLY A 349 -20.67 13.57 -0.65
CA GLY A 349 -21.64 12.81 -1.43
C GLY A 349 -21.26 12.54 -2.88
N VAL A 350 -19.97 12.59 -3.20
CA VAL A 350 -19.43 12.22 -4.52
C VAL A 350 -19.03 10.75 -4.48
N TYR A 351 -19.42 9.97 -5.48
CA TYR A 351 -18.95 8.61 -5.66
C TYR A 351 -17.57 8.62 -6.33
N PHE A 352 -16.61 7.94 -5.72
CA PHE A 352 -15.28 7.71 -6.27
C PHE A 352 -15.13 6.24 -6.61
N LEU A 353 -14.93 5.96 -7.89
CA LEU A 353 -14.59 4.64 -8.41
C LEU A 353 -13.09 4.61 -8.70
N PHE A 354 -12.32 4.05 -7.78
CA PHE A 354 -10.93 3.71 -8.00
C PHE A 354 -10.85 2.44 -8.83
N TYR A 355 -9.86 2.32 -9.70
CA TYR A 355 -9.64 1.14 -10.54
C TYR A 355 -8.18 1.09 -10.97
N SER A 356 -7.71 -0.07 -11.38
CA SER A 356 -6.39 -0.23 -12.01
C SER A 356 -6.53 -0.29 -13.53
N SER A 357 -5.52 0.20 -14.25
CA SER A 357 -5.46 0.10 -15.71
C SER A 357 -4.17 -0.57 -16.18
N HIS A 358 -4.14 -1.02 -17.43
CA HIS A 358 -3.07 -1.87 -17.99
C HIS A 358 -2.96 -3.25 -17.31
N CYS A 359 -1.94 -4.02 -17.69
CA CYS A 359 -1.72 -5.38 -17.16
C CYS A 359 -0.96 -5.36 -15.84
N SER A 360 -1.39 -6.15 -14.87
CA SER A 360 -0.79 -6.20 -13.53
C SER A 360 0.68 -6.66 -13.49
N ASN A 361 1.20 -7.24 -14.58
CA ASN A 361 2.59 -7.64 -14.76
C ASN A 361 3.40 -6.66 -15.65
N SER A 362 2.85 -5.48 -15.94
CA SER A 362 3.47 -4.44 -16.75
C SER A 362 3.84 -3.23 -15.91
N ARG A 363 4.93 -2.54 -16.27
CA ARG A 363 5.28 -1.24 -15.67
C ARG A 363 4.25 -0.14 -15.92
N ALA A 364 3.36 -0.34 -16.89
CA ALA A 364 2.25 0.57 -17.14
C ALA A 364 1.10 0.42 -16.15
N TYR A 365 1.07 -0.63 -15.31
CA TYR A 365 0.03 -0.80 -14.30
C TYR A 365 0.00 0.40 -13.35
N ASP A 366 -1.19 0.95 -13.17
CA ASP A 366 -1.43 2.15 -12.38
C ASP A 366 -2.77 2.07 -11.65
N VAL A 367 -2.93 2.90 -10.61
CA VAL A 367 -4.22 3.17 -9.96
C VAL A 367 -4.75 4.49 -10.51
N LYS A 368 -5.99 4.46 -11.00
CA LYS A 368 -6.75 5.62 -11.48
C LYS A 368 -8.05 5.71 -10.69
N TYR A 369 -8.76 6.82 -10.87
CA TYR A 369 -10.11 6.97 -10.35
C TYR A 369 -11.00 7.76 -11.29
N ALA A 370 -12.31 7.62 -11.10
CA ALA A 370 -13.35 8.39 -11.76
C ALA A 370 -14.39 8.83 -10.73
N THR A 371 -15.08 9.95 -10.98
CA THR A 371 -16.09 10.48 -10.06
C THR A 371 -17.47 10.59 -10.68
N ALA A 372 -18.50 10.43 -9.86
CA ALA A 372 -19.90 10.59 -10.25
C ALA A 372 -20.72 11.21 -9.10
N LYS A 373 -21.86 11.83 -9.46
CA LYS A 373 -22.84 12.32 -8.47
C LYS A 373 -23.85 11.26 -8.05
N GLU A 374 -24.11 10.30 -8.92
CA GLU A 374 -24.99 9.16 -8.68
C GLU A 374 -24.15 7.87 -8.75
N ILE A 375 -24.53 6.84 -7.98
CA ILE A 375 -23.78 5.58 -7.93
C ILE A 375 -23.71 4.88 -9.29
N THR A 376 -24.73 5.06 -10.13
CA THR A 376 -24.83 4.52 -11.50
C THR A 376 -24.10 5.38 -12.54
N GLY A 377 -23.48 6.49 -12.14
CA GLY A 377 -22.74 7.37 -13.03
C GLY A 377 -23.56 8.55 -13.59
N PRO A 378 -23.13 9.17 -14.70
CA PRO A 378 -21.93 8.84 -15.46
C PRO A 378 -20.64 9.14 -14.66
N TYR A 379 -19.66 8.24 -14.76
CA TYR A 379 -18.34 8.43 -14.16
C TYR A 379 -17.41 9.21 -15.08
N VAL A 380 -16.76 10.24 -14.54
CA VAL A 380 -15.77 11.07 -15.23
C VAL A 380 -14.38 10.71 -14.72
N LYS A 381 -13.52 10.19 -15.61
CA LYS A 381 -12.14 9.82 -15.27
C LYS A 381 -11.32 11.03 -14.86
N ALA A 382 -10.50 10.87 -13.82
CA ALA A 382 -9.51 11.86 -13.45
C ALA A 382 -8.45 12.00 -14.56
N GLY A 383 -7.94 13.22 -14.77
CA GLY A 383 -6.96 13.48 -15.83
C GLY A 383 -5.56 12.94 -15.56
N LYS A 384 -5.29 12.42 -14.35
CA LYS A 384 -4.00 11.84 -13.93
C LYS A 384 -4.25 10.59 -13.09
N PRO A 385 -3.35 9.59 -13.15
CA PRO A 385 -3.39 8.46 -12.22
C PRO A 385 -3.14 8.92 -10.78
N LEU A 386 -3.69 8.17 -9.83
CA LEU A 386 -3.45 8.33 -8.39
C LEU A 386 -2.07 7.80 -7.99
N LEU A 387 -1.68 6.64 -8.54
CA LEU A 387 -0.39 6.00 -8.34
C LEU A 387 0.06 5.36 -9.66
N LYS A 388 1.33 5.48 -10.00
CA LYS A 388 1.94 4.78 -11.14
C LYS A 388 3.40 4.40 -10.84
N THR A 389 3.99 3.59 -11.71
CA THR A 389 5.43 3.28 -11.63
C THR A 389 6.28 4.55 -11.52
N GLY A 390 7.23 4.53 -10.58
CA GLY A 390 8.13 5.64 -10.28
C GLY A 390 7.65 6.53 -9.12
N ASP A 391 6.34 6.60 -8.87
CA ASP A 391 5.81 7.30 -7.71
C ASP A 391 6.27 6.58 -6.44
N PHE A 392 6.89 7.31 -5.52
CA PHE A 392 7.38 6.77 -4.25
C PHE A 392 8.34 5.57 -4.36
N GLY A 393 8.96 5.37 -5.53
CA GLY A 393 9.80 4.19 -5.82
C GLY A 393 9.01 2.91 -6.10
N LEU A 394 7.69 3.00 -6.28
CA LEU A 394 6.81 1.87 -6.58
C LEU A 394 6.99 1.39 -8.03
N LEU A 395 6.75 0.10 -8.23
CA LEU A 395 6.68 -0.54 -9.53
C LEU A 395 5.31 -1.18 -9.70
N ALA A 396 4.61 -0.86 -10.80
CA ALA A 396 3.31 -1.43 -11.13
C ALA A 396 2.31 -1.43 -9.95
N PRO A 397 2.02 -0.28 -9.29
CA PRO A 397 1.04 -0.23 -8.21
C PRO A 397 -0.39 -0.42 -8.75
N GLY A 398 -1.20 -1.22 -8.05
CA GLY A 398 -2.61 -1.43 -8.39
C GLY A 398 -3.32 -2.39 -7.42
N GLY A 399 -4.47 -2.93 -7.84
CA GLY A 399 -5.26 -3.83 -6.98
C GLY A 399 -5.71 -3.15 -5.68
N ALA A 400 -6.10 -1.88 -5.75
CA ALA A 400 -6.28 -1.03 -4.58
C ALA A 400 -7.68 -1.13 -3.96
N SER A 401 -7.74 -1.15 -2.63
CA SER A 401 -8.95 -0.97 -1.83
C SER A 401 -8.84 0.29 -0.98
N VAL A 402 -9.86 1.14 -1.04
CA VAL A 402 -9.95 2.36 -0.25
C VAL A 402 -10.93 2.13 0.92
N SER A 403 -10.57 2.62 2.11
CA SER A 403 -11.45 2.56 3.27
C SER A 403 -12.76 3.30 3.02
N LYS A 404 -13.84 2.87 3.67
CA LYS A 404 -15.18 3.46 3.52
C LYS A 404 -15.23 4.97 3.81
N ASP A 405 -14.37 5.45 4.71
CA ASP A 405 -14.22 6.87 5.07
C ASP A 405 -13.39 7.67 4.03
N GLY A 406 -12.77 7.00 3.06
CA GLY A 406 -11.90 7.61 2.04
C GLY A 406 -10.53 8.05 2.55
N GLY A 407 -10.16 7.72 3.79
CA GLY A 407 -8.94 8.21 4.43
C GLY A 407 -7.71 7.31 4.30
N LYS A 408 -7.90 6.04 3.90
CA LYS A 408 -6.86 5.01 3.89
C LYS A 408 -6.96 4.18 2.61
N ILE A 409 -5.82 3.71 2.13
CA ILE A 409 -5.74 2.82 0.97
C ILE A 409 -4.76 1.70 1.25
N ALA A 410 -5.12 0.49 0.85
CA ALA A 410 -4.20 -0.62 0.68
C ALA A 410 -4.16 -0.99 -0.79
N PHE A 411 -2.98 -1.33 -1.30
CA PHE A 411 -2.78 -1.70 -2.69
C PHE A 411 -1.58 -2.64 -2.80
N HIS A 412 -1.43 -3.33 -3.92
CA HIS A 412 -0.25 -4.12 -4.19
C HIS A 412 0.74 -3.38 -5.12
N ALA A 413 2.02 -3.70 -5.03
CA ALA A 413 3.03 -3.28 -6.01
C ALA A 413 4.06 -4.40 -6.21
N ASP A 414 4.73 -4.41 -7.36
CA ASP A 414 5.76 -5.39 -7.70
C ASP A 414 7.03 -5.18 -6.86
N CYS A 415 7.43 -6.21 -6.12
CA CYS A 415 8.65 -6.25 -5.30
C CYS A 415 9.70 -7.23 -5.85
N GLY A 416 9.62 -7.62 -7.13
CA GLY A 416 10.53 -8.57 -7.75
C GLY A 416 10.36 -9.99 -7.18
N GLU A 417 11.44 -10.56 -6.64
CA GLU A 417 11.45 -11.93 -6.12
C GLU A 417 10.49 -12.14 -4.93
N GLU A 418 10.13 -11.07 -4.23
CA GLU A 418 9.16 -11.07 -3.13
C GLU A 418 7.69 -11.11 -3.60
N GLY A 419 7.44 -11.07 -4.91
CA GLY A 419 6.10 -11.07 -5.49
C GLY A 419 5.38 -9.71 -5.35
N LYS A 420 4.05 -9.74 -5.28
CA LYS A 420 3.23 -8.52 -5.14
C LYS A 420 3.08 -8.18 -3.66
N CYS A 421 3.83 -7.20 -3.16
CA CYS A 421 3.72 -6.77 -1.76
C CYS A 421 2.49 -5.90 -1.54
N MET A 422 1.90 -5.98 -0.34
CA MET A 422 0.90 -5.01 0.11
C MET A 422 1.58 -3.76 0.67
N TRP A 423 1.07 -2.61 0.23
CA TRP A 423 1.41 -1.28 0.69
C TRP A 423 0.19 -0.58 1.25
N VAL A 424 0.39 0.29 2.24
CA VAL A 424 -0.65 1.14 2.82
C VAL A 424 -0.26 2.62 2.77
N ALA A 425 -1.24 3.49 2.54
CA ALA A 425 -1.03 4.94 2.53
C ALA A 425 -2.29 5.68 3.01
N GLY A 426 -2.14 6.98 3.32
CA GLY A 426 -3.26 7.87 3.52
C GLY A 426 -3.84 8.32 2.17
N VAL A 427 -5.15 8.56 2.13
CA VAL A 427 -5.82 9.22 1.00
C VAL A 427 -6.51 10.46 1.52
N GLU A 428 -6.42 11.55 0.78
CA GLU A 428 -7.26 12.71 0.98
C GLU A 428 -8.16 12.90 -0.23
N ILE A 429 -9.44 13.14 0.03
CA ILE A 429 -10.45 13.44 -0.96
C ILE A 429 -10.94 14.88 -0.72
N ASP A 430 -10.74 15.73 -1.72
CA ASP A 430 -11.22 17.11 -1.73
C ASP A 430 -11.98 17.39 -3.02
N GLY A 431 -13.27 17.73 -2.89
CA GLY A 431 -14.17 17.91 -4.02
C GLY A 431 -14.25 16.67 -4.92
N LEU A 432 -13.61 16.75 -6.09
CA LEU A 432 -13.57 15.69 -7.11
C LEU A 432 -12.17 15.07 -7.25
N GLU A 433 -11.22 15.45 -6.40
CA GLU A 433 -9.83 15.02 -6.47
C GLU A 433 -9.50 14.08 -5.32
N ALA A 434 -8.76 13.02 -5.62
CA ALA A 434 -8.14 12.13 -4.65
C ALA A 434 -6.62 12.23 -4.78
N ARG A 435 -5.93 12.27 -3.64
CA ARG A 435 -4.47 12.32 -3.56
C ARG A 435 -3.93 11.40 -2.48
N ILE A 436 -2.81 10.75 -2.78
CA ILE A 436 -2.04 10.04 -1.76
C ILE A 436 -1.44 11.08 -0.81
N VAL A 437 -1.71 10.90 0.47
CA VAL A 437 -1.19 11.76 1.52
C VAL A 437 -0.36 10.95 2.50
N PRO A 438 0.51 11.64 3.25
CA PRO A 438 1.34 10.96 4.20
C PRO A 438 0.50 10.34 5.33
N SER A 439 0.89 9.17 5.83
CA SER A 439 0.28 8.58 7.01
C SER A 439 0.30 9.60 8.17
N PRO A 440 -0.82 9.82 8.90
CA PRO A 440 -0.78 10.54 10.15
C PRO A 440 0.30 9.94 11.05
N SER A 441 1.19 10.80 11.55
CA SER A 441 2.27 10.47 12.47
C SER A 441 1.80 10.30 13.89
#